data_AF-A0A929SNU7-F1
#
_entry.id   AF-A0A929SNU7-F1
#
_cell.length_a   1.000
_cell.length_b   1.000
_cell.length_c   1.000
_cell.angle_alpha   90.00
_cell.angle_beta   90.00
_cell.angle_gamma   90.00
#
_symmetry.space_group_name_H-M   'P 1'
#
loop_
_entity.id
_entity.type
_entity.pdbx_description
1 polymer ?
#
loop_
_entity_poly.entity_id
_entity_poly.type
_entity_poly.pdbx_seq_one_letter_code
_entity_poly.pdbx_strand_id
1 'polypeptide(L)'
;MIYKNVYENFNEFGLLIFDINKYLSDIYKVKYDKMIVGTTENNIPFYVKQGFDKHFKTVKNFFVDNYDEELFDGDLKCSDMYYYIKDLKKK
;
A
#
# COMPACT_ATOMS: atom_id res chain seq x y z
N MET A 1 -4.23 -3.63 -1.62
CA MET A 1 -4.32 -4.57 -2.76
C MET A 1 -2.90 -4.80 -3.23
N ILE A 2 -2.41 -6.05 -3.19
CA ILE A 2 -1.11 -6.39 -3.76
C ILE A 2 -1.39 -6.70 -5.23
N TYR A 3 -1.04 -5.78 -6.12
CA TYR A 3 -1.12 -6.05 -7.56
C TYR A 3 0.18 -6.77 -7.96
N LYS A 4 0.09 -8.06 -8.29
CA LYS A 4 1.23 -8.90 -8.70
C LYS A 4 1.87 -8.45 -10.04
N ASN A 5 1.29 -7.49 -10.77
CA ASN A 5 1.74 -7.11 -12.12
C ASN A 5 1.72 -5.58 -12.36
N VAL A 6 2.63 -4.81 -11.74
CA VAL A 6 2.79 -3.38 -12.06
C VAL A 6 4.28 -3.01 -12.10
N TYR A 7 5.04 -3.52 -13.07
CA TYR A 7 6.47 -3.19 -13.17
C TYR A 7 6.99 -2.73 -14.53
N GLU A 8 6.14 -2.49 -15.54
CA GLU A 8 6.64 -1.98 -16.83
C GLU A 8 6.27 -0.52 -17.16
N ASN A 9 5.37 0.16 -16.42
CA ASN A 9 5.08 1.59 -16.63
C ASN A 9 4.55 2.31 -15.36
N PHE A 10 5.37 2.39 -14.31
CA PHE A 10 4.97 2.86 -12.97
C PHE A 10 4.36 4.28 -12.92
N ASN A 11 4.71 5.17 -13.86
CA ASN A 11 4.25 6.57 -13.83
C ASN A 11 2.74 6.72 -14.10
N GLU A 12 2.18 5.98 -15.06
CA GLU A 12 0.74 6.03 -15.36
C GLU A 12 -0.07 5.22 -14.33
N PHE A 13 0.44 4.05 -13.93
CA PHE A 13 -0.22 3.22 -12.91
C PHE A 13 -0.18 3.84 -11.51
N GLY A 14 0.88 4.58 -11.16
CA GLY A 14 1.00 5.28 -9.88
C GLY A 14 -0.06 6.38 -9.72
N LEU A 15 -0.33 7.15 -10.78
CA LEU A 15 -1.40 8.14 -10.80
C LEU A 15 -2.79 7.49 -10.70
N LEU A 16 -3.02 6.39 -11.43
CA LEU A 16 -4.28 5.65 -11.35
C LEU A 16 -4.54 5.11 -9.94
N ILE A 17 -3.54 4.50 -9.29
CA ILE A 17 -3.66 3.99 -7.92
C ILE A 17 -3.91 5.13 -6.93
N PHE A 18 -3.25 6.28 -7.12
CA PHE A 18 -3.48 7.47 -6.31
C PHE A 18 -4.95 7.93 -6.37
N ASP A 19 -5.50 8.04 -7.59
CA ASP A 19 -6.89 8.45 -7.81
C ASP A 19 -7.88 7.43 -7.23
N ILE A 20 -7.61 6.13 -7.40
CA ILE A 20 -8.42 5.05 -6.81
C ILE A 20 -8.42 5.14 -5.29
N ASN A 21 -7.26 5.29 -4.65
CA ASN A 21 -7.18 5.38 -3.19
C ASN A 21 -7.91 6.61 -2.64
N LYS A 22 -7.82 7.75 -3.35
CA LYS A 22 -8.56 8.96 -3.02
C LYS A 22 -10.07 8.71 -3.12
N TYR A 23 -10.52 8.18 -4.26
CA TYR A 23 -11.94 7.86 -4.49
C TYR A 23 -12.50 6.89 -3.45
N LEU A 24 -11.79 5.80 -3.15
CA LEU A 24 -12.19 4.85 -2.10
C LEU A 24 -12.26 5.51 -0.72
N SER A 25 -11.27 6.34 -0.37
CA SER A 25 -11.28 7.08 0.90
C SER A 25 -12.53 7.96 1.02
N ASP A 26 -12.89 8.67 -0.06
CA ASP A 26 -14.03 9.59 -0.08
C ASP A 26 -15.39 8.88 0.01
N ILE A 27 -15.53 7.70 -0.57
CA ILE A 27 -16.75 6.90 -0.46
C ILE A 27 -16.87 6.27 0.92
N TYR A 28 -15.78 5.68 1.41
CA TYR A 28 -15.84 4.86 2.62
C TYR A 28 -15.82 5.68 3.91
N LYS A 29 -15.41 6.96 3.89
CA LYS A 29 -15.44 7.83 5.08
C LYS A 29 -16.84 8.05 5.66
N VAL A 30 -17.88 7.84 4.86
CA VAL A 30 -19.28 7.92 5.30
C VAL A 30 -19.60 6.81 6.32
N LYS A 31 -19.02 5.61 6.14
CA LYS A 31 -19.32 4.42 6.94
C LYS A 31 -18.22 4.04 7.92
N TYR A 32 -16.96 4.25 7.56
CA TYR A 32 -15.80 3.76 8.31
C TYR A 32 -14.93 4.89 8.83
N ASP A 33 -14.31 4.68 9.98
CA ASP A 33 -13.40 5.66 10.60
C ASP A 33 -11.98 5.59 10.05
N LYS A 34 -11.58 4.41 9.55
CA LYS A 34 -10.19 4.08 9.19
C LYS A 34 -10.12 3.21 7.94
N MET A 35 -9.06 3.39 7.17
CA MET A 35 -8.67 2.52 6.06
C MET A 35 -7.25 2.00 6.30
N ILE A 36 -7.01 0.72 5.99
CA ILE A 36 -5.71 0.07 6.15
C ILE A 36 -5.19 -0.34 4.78
N VAL A 37 -3.92 -0.09 4.52
CA VAL A 37 -3.20 -0.60 3.34
C VAL A 37 -2.04 -1.48 3.78
N GLY A 38 -1.81 -2.58 3.07
CA GLY A 38 -0.58 -3.37 3.14
C GLY A 38 0.29 -3.05 1.93
N THR A 39 1.59 -2.79 2.16
CA THR A 39 2.56 -2.39 1.15
C THR A 39 3.95 -3.00 1.39
N THR A 40 4.81 -2.96 0.38
CA THR A 40 6.26 -3.17 0.49
C THR A 40 6.95 -1.92 1.04
N GLU A 41 8.19 -2.07 1.51
CA GLU A 41 8.99 -1.01 2.14
C GLU A 41 9.19 0.21 1.24
N ASN A 42 9.66 0.01 0.01
CA ASN A 42 9.93 1.10 -0.95
C ASN A 42 8.67 1.90 -1.33
N ASN A 43 7.49 1.31 -1.20
CA ASN A 43 6.22 1.97 -1.52
C ASN A 43 5.60 2.75 -0.35
N ILE A 44 6.15 2.65 0.87
CA ILE A 44 5.64 3.39 2.04
C ILE A 44 5.52 4.90 1.77
N PRO A 45 6.52 5.61 1.19
CA PRO A 45 6.42 7.04 0.95
C PRO A 45 5.25 7.45 0.04
N PHE A 46 4.87 6.60 -0.93
CA PHE A 46 3.73 6.85 -1.83
C PHE A 46 2.40 6.86 -1.05
N TYR A 47 2.19 5.90 -0.15
CA TYR A 47 0.98 5.79 0.65
C TYR A 47 0.93 6.83 1.78
N VAL A 48 2.07 7.17 2.39
CA VAL A 48 2.16 8.24 3.39
C VAL A 48 1.71 9.58 2.79
N LYS A 49 2.13 9.90 1.56
CA LYS A 49 1.67 11.11 0.84
C LYS A 49 0.14 11.16 0.60
N GLN A 50 -0.53 10.01 0.65
CA GLN A 50 -1.99 9.89 0.49
C GLN A 50 -2.77 9.87 1.82
N GLY A 51 -2.06 10.04 2.94
CA GLY A 51 -2.63 10.08 4.29
C GLY A 51 -2.65 8.73 5.02
N PHE A 52 -2.05 7.68 4.46
CA PHE A 52 -1.77 6.45 5.21
C PHE A 52 -0.49 6.65 6.03
N ASP A 53 -0.55 7.56 7.01
CA ASP A 53 0.62 8.10 7.72
C ASP A 53 0.90 7.38 9.05
N LYS A 54 0.01 6.51 9.50
CA LYS A 54 0.15 5.78 10.77
C LYS A 54 0.57 4.34 10.55
N HIS A 55 1.78 3.98 10.95
CA HIS A 55 2.20 2.58 11.02
C HIS A 55 1.27 1.79 11.93
N PHE A 56 0.83 0.61 11.49
CA PHE A 56 -0.06 -0.29 12.22
C PHE A 56 0.61 -1.59 12.64
N LYS A 57 1.24 -2.29 11.69
CA LYS A 57 1.87 -3.59 11.91
C LYS A 57 2.87 -3.88 10.81
N THR A 58 3.94 -4.59 11.12
CA THR A 58 4.75 -5.32 10.13
C THR A 58 4.54 -6.83 10.32
N VAL A 59 4.35 -7.55 9.22
CA VAL A 59 4.40 -9.02 9.20
C VAL A 59 5.71 -9.42 8.53
N LYS A 60 6.64 -9.95 9.33
CA LYS A 60 7.94 -10.41 8.87
C LYS A 60 7.79 -11.61 7.94
N ASN A 61 8.62 -11.68 6.90
CA ASN A 61 8.67 -12.75 5.91
C ASN A 61 7.34 -13.04 5.19
N PHE A 62 6.36 -12.14 5.25
CA PHE A 62 5.05 -12.35 4.61
C PHE A 62 5.18 -12.77 3.14
N PHE A 63 6.03 -12.12 2.36
CA PHE A 63 6.15 -12.46 0.95
C PHE A 63 6.90 -13.77 0.72
N VAL A 64 7.91 -14.07 1.53
CA VAL A 64 8.66 -15.33 1.46
C VAL A 64 7.80 -16.53 1.85
N ASP A 65 6.93 -16.36 2.85
CA ASP A 65 6.10 -17.43 3.40
C ASP A 65 4.86 -17.71 2.54
N ASN A 66 4.43 -16.74 1.69
CA ASN A 66 3.17 -16.82 0.94
C ASN A 66 3.35 -16.91 -0.59
N TYR A 67 4.56 -16.77 -1.11
CA TYR A 67 4.84 -16.85 -2.55
C TYR A 67 6.06 -17.75 -2.80
N ASP A 68 5.94 -18.65 -3.78
CA ASP A 68 7.04 -19.53 -4.20
C ASP A 68 8.15 -18.75 -4.93
N GLU A 69 7.79 -17.63 -5.56
CA GLU A 69 8.71 -16.76 -6.29
C GLU A 69 9.21 -15.62 -5.40
N GLU A 70 10.49 -15.29 -5.54
CA GLU A 70 11.05 -14.11 -4.86
C GLU A 70 10.51 -12.82 -5.48
N LEU A 71 10.08 -11.88 -4.62
CA LEU A 71 9.57 -10.59 -5.04
C LEU A 71 10.63 -9.51 -4.85
N PHE A 72 10.85 -8.70 -5.88
CA PHE A 72 11.82 -7.61 -5.88
C PHE A 72 11.16 -6.29 -6.28
N ASP A 73 11.59 -5.21 -5.64
CA ASP A 73 11.23 -3.83 -5.98
C ASP A 73 12.53 -3.06 -6.30
N GLY A 74 12.89 -3.05 -7.59
CA GLY A 74 14.26 -2.73 -8.02
C GLY A 74 15.23 -3.77 -7.48
N ASP A 75 16.30 -3.32 -6.82
CA ASP A 75 17.31 -4.21 -6.21
C ASP A 75 16.90 -4.71 -4.81
N LEU A 76 15.78 -4.23 -4.26
CA LEU A 76 15.33 -4.60 -2.92
C LEU A 76 14.48 -5.88 -2.96
N LYS A 77 14.94 -6.93 -2.29
CA LYS A 77 14.10 -8.12 -2.04
C LYS A 77 13.00 -7.78 -1.03
N CYS A 78 11.75 -7.92 -1.44
CA CYS A 78 10.61 -7.70 -0.57
C CYS A 78 10.32 -8.95 0.26
N SER A 79 10.69 -8.95 1.54
CA SER A 79 10.37 -10.04 2.47
C SER A 79 9.15 -9.75 3.33
N ASP A 80 9.01 -8.50 3.79
CA ASP A 80 8.06 -8.13 4.84
C ASP A 80 6.87 -7.34 4.29
N MET A 81 5.70 -7.51 4.93
CA MET A 81 4.51 -6.70 4.65
C MET A 81 4.33 -5.61 5.70
N TYR A 82 4.16 -4.36 5.26
CA TYR A 82 3.98 -3.21 6.13
C TYR A 82 2.54 -2.69 6.02
N TYR A 83 1.87 -2.55 7.16
CA TYR A 83 0.51 -2.02 7.23
C TYR A 83 0.50 -0.58 7.75
N TYR A 84 -0.19 0.30 7.03
CA TYR A 84 -0.41 1.69 7.41
C TYR A 84 -1.90 2.04 7.43
N ILE A 85 -2.28 2.91 8.35
CA ILE A 85 -3.65 3.38 8.57
C ILE A 85 -3.77 4.81 8.07
N LYS A 86 -4.91 5.09 7.42
CA LYS A 86 -5.45 6.42 7.15
C LYS A 86 -6.72 6.61 7.98
N ASP A 87 -6.78 7.68 8.77
CA ASP A 87 -8.03 8.10 9.42
C ASP A 87 -8.92 8.79 8.38
N LEU A 88 -10.11 8.25 8.13
CA LEU A 88 -11.02 8.69 7.07
C LEU A 88 -11.87 9.91 7.46
N LYS A 89 -12.04 10.16 8.76
CA LYS A 89 -12.84 11.27 9.31
C LYS A 89 -12.00 12.44 9.81
N LYS A 90 -10.69 12.41 9.58
CA LYS A 90 -9.76 13.49 9.96
C LYS A 90 -10.11 14.72 9.11
N LYS A 91 -10.36 15.86 9.78
CA LYS A 91 -10.64 17.14 9.13
C LYS A 91 -9.37 17.73 8.53
#